data_AF-A0A3M8EGF7-F1
#
_entry.id   AF-A0A3M8EGF7-F1
#
_cell.length_a   1.000
_cell.length_b   1.000
_cell.length_c   1.000
_cell.angle_alpha   90.00
_cell.angle_beta   90.00
_cell.angle_gamma   90.00
#
_symmetry.space_group_name_H-M   'P 1'
#
loop_
_entity.id
_entity.type
_entity.pdbx_description
1 polymer ?
#
loop_
_entity_poly.entity_id
_entity_poly.type
_entity_poly.pdbx_seq_one_letter_code
_entity_poly.pdbx_strand_id
1 'polypeptide(L)'
;MNTTSNENILMMFEEINQKLDKSNLQIEKIGLKQPEITDNEKIAKLKSVMEIFHESRSEKLDEIGNAIQKEKRKIEFTPTSMQALIIIFSLLALLVTLSVWINSLRNQISDYSDNDLKYRYIQMLGQVMPEDLATIDTIFYFNRDSKRIKALRKQNRNF
;
A
#
# COMPACT_ATOMS: atom_id res chain seq x y z
N MET A 1 23.24 2.37 107.69
CA MET A 1 22.29 3.31 107.08
C MET A 1 22.25 3.07 105.56
N ASN A 2 22.05 1.83 105.09
CA ASN A 2 22.23 1.45 103.66
C ASN A 2 21.06 0.65 103.07
N THR A 3 20.03 0.30 103.84
CA THR A 3 18.94 -0.58 103.38
C THR A 3 17.93 0.15 102.49
N THR A 4 17.61 1.41 102.82
CA THR A 4 16.65 2.24 102.06
C THR A 4 17.11 2.56 100.63
N SER A 5 18.42 2.68 100.40
CA SER A 5 18.96 2.95 99.05
C SER A 5 18.78 1.74 98.11
N ASN A 6 18.93 0.53 98.66
CA ASN A 6 18.84 -0.70 97.86
C ASN A 6 17.40 -1.07 97.51
N GLU A 7 16.45 -0.80 98.42
CA GLU A 7 15.01 -0.96 98.17
C GLU A 7 14.51 0.03 97.11
N ASN A 8 14.97 1.28 97.12
CA ASN A 8 14.64 2.26 96.10
C ASN A 8 15.15 1.87 94.71
N ILE A 9 16.35 1.30 94.63
CA ILE A 9 16.91 0.79 93.37
C ILE A 9 16.07 -0.38 92.85
N LEU A 10 15.65 -1.30 93.73
CA LEU A 10 14.83 -2.45 93.36
C LEU A 10 13.44 -2.02 92.86
N MET A 11 12.84 -1.03 93.52
CA MET A 11 11.56 -0.45 93.13
C MET A 11 11.64 0.27 91.77
N MET A 12 12.76 0.96 91.48
CA MET A 12 13.01 1.53 90.15
C MET A 12 13.13 0.46 89.05
N PHE A 13 13.79 -0.66 89.33
CA PHE A 13 13.88 -1.77 88.36
C PHE A 13 12.51 -2.41 88.08
N GLU A 14 11.68 -2.54 89.12
CA GLU A 14 10.31 -3.05 88.98
C GLU A 14 9.43 -2.10 88.13
N GLU A 15 9.52 -0.79 88.35
CA GLU A 15 8.78 0.20 87.56
C GLU A 15 9.25 0.23 86.10
N ILE A 16 10.56 0.08 85.85
CA ILE A 16 11.12 -0.01 84.49
C ILE A 16 10.57 -1.24 83.77
N ASN A 17 10.58 -2.41 84.42
CA ASN A 17 10.03 -3.63 83.84
C ASN A 17 8.53 -3.51 83.56
N GLN A 18 7.76 -2.90 84.47
CA GLN A 18 6.33 -2.70 84.28
C GLN A 18 6.03 -1.75 83.12
N LYS A 19 6.84 -0.68 82.95
CA LYS A 19 6.73 0.21 81.79
C LYS A 19 7.13 -0.47 80.49
N LEU A 20 8.12 -1.36 80.54
CA LEU A 20 8.55 -2.16 79.40
C LEU A 20 7.46 -3.15 78.96
N ASP A 21 6.79 -3.81 79.90
CA ASP A 21 5.66 -4.69 79.59
C ASP A 21 4.48 -3.92 79.00
N LYS A 22 4.19 -2.75 79.57
CA LYS A 22 3.12 -1.88 79.06
C LYS A 22 3.43 -1.28 77.70
N SER A 23 4.69 -0.97 77.40
CA SER A 23 5.10 -0.51 76.06
C SER A 23 5.09 -1.66 75.07
N ASN A 24 5.54 -2.86 75.46
CA ASN A 24 5.47 -4.07 74.63
C ASN A 24 4.02 -4.43 74.28
N LEU A 25 3.09 -4.39 75.24
CA LEU A 25 1.66 -4.59 74.98
C LEU A 25 1.05 -3.52 74.07
N GLN A 26 1.56 -2.29 74.10
CA GLN A 26 1.13 -1.24 73.18
C GLN A 26 1.70 -1.45 71.77
N ILE A 27 2.96 -1.89 71.65
CA ILE A 27 3.59 -2.25 70.37
C ILE A 27 2.87 -3.45 69.73
N GLU A 28 2.47 -4.45 70.52
CA GLU A 28 1.69 -5.60 70.04
C GLU A 28 0.30 -5.17 69.53
N LYS A 29 -0.39 -4.26 70.23
CA LYS A 29 -1.67 -3.68 69.78
C LYS A 29 -1.52 -2.79 68.54
N ILE A 30 -0.37 -2.14 68.34
CA ILE A 30 -0.06 -1.37 67.14
C ILE A 30 0.24 -2.30 65.96
N GLY A 31 0.96 -3.41 66.19
CA GLY A 31 1.20 -4.46 65.20
C GLY A 31 -0.08 -5.14 64.71
N LEU A 32 -1.06 -5.35 65.60
CA LEU A 32 -2.39 -5.86 65.25
C LEU A 32 -3.30 -4.85 64.51
N LYS A 33 -2.92 -3.56 64.45
CA LYS A 33 -3.63 -2.52 63.69
C LYS A 33 -3.01 -2.21 62.33
N GLN A 34 -1.99 -2.97 61.91
CA GLN A 34 -1.54 -2.96 60.52
C GLN A 34 -2.51 -3.82 59.68
N PRO A 35 -3.06 -3.32 58.56
CA PRO A 35 -4.08 -4.03 57.79
C PRO A 35 -3.43 -5.10 56.90
N GLU A 36 -2.93 -6.20 57.47
CA GLU A 36 -2.21 -7.25 56.73
C GLU A 36 -3.12 -8.36 56.16
N ILE A 37 -4.40 -8.08 55.88
CA ILE A 37 -5.32 -9.10 55.32
C ILE A 37 -6.18 -8.59 54.14
N THR A 38 -6.17 -7.29 53.80
CA THR A 38 -7.03 -6.76 52.72
C THR A 38 -6.35 -6.70 51.34
N ASP A 39 -5.02 -6.63 51.29
CA ASP A 39 -4.31 -6.43 50.02
C ASP A 39 -4.07 -7.73 49.25
N ASN A 40 -3.83 -8.87 49.91
CA ASN A 40 -3.58 -10.14 49.22
C ASN A 40 -4.80 -10.65 48.43
N GLU A 41 -6.02 -10.50 48.96
CA GLU A 41 -7.24 -10.91 48.23
C GLU A 41 -7.51 -9.99 47.03
N LYS A 42 -7.27 -8.68 47.19
CA LYS A 42 -7.40 -7.70 46.10
C LYS A 42 -6.33 -7.92 45.03
N ILE A 43 -5.08 -8.20 45.43
CA ILE A 43 -3.98 -8.51 44.52
C ILE A 43 -4.26 -9.82 43.78
N ALA A 44 -4.78 -10.86 44.45
CA ALA A 44 -5.19 -12.11 43.81
C ALA A 44 -6.32 -11.91 42.79
N LYS A 45 -7.34 -11.11 43.15
CA LYS A 45 -8.42 -10.72 42.22
C LYS A 45 -7.88 -9.95 41.03
N LEU A 46 -7.02 -8.96 41.24
CA LEU A 46 -6.38 -8.20 40.17
C LEU A 46 -5.54 -9.08 39.24
N LYS A 47 -4.81 -10.05 39.80
CA LYS A 47 -4.04 -11.02 39.03
C LYS A 47 -4.94 -11.90 38.15
N SER A 48 -6.04 -12.41 38.71
CA SER A 48 -7.02 -13.20 37.95
C SER A 48 -7.70 -12.39 36.84
N VAL A 49 -8.06 -11.13 37.11
CA VAL A 49 -8.65 -10.24 36.10
C VAL A 49 -7.65 -9.92 34.99
N MET A 50 -6.37 -9.72 35.34
CA MET A 50 -5.30 -9.51 34.37
C MET A 50 -5.07 -10.74 33.49
N GLU A 51 -5.12 -11.94 34.06
CA GLU A 51 -4.98 -13.21 33.34
C GLU A 51 -6.15 -13.44 32.38
N ILE A 52 -7.39 -13.23 32.84
CA ILE A 52 -8.59 -13.29 31.99
C ILE A 52 -8.54 -12.25 30.86
N PHE A 53 -8.06 -11.04 31.16
CA PHE A 53 -7.91 -9.99 30.15
C PHE A 53 -6.83 -10.34 29.13
N HIS A 54 -5.71 -10.93 29.56
CA HIS A 54 -4.64 -11.38 28.68
C HIS A 54 -5.12 -12.53 27.78
N GLU A 55 -5.86 -13.49 28.33
CA GLU A 55 -6.43 -14.60 27.57
C GLU A 55 -7.44 -14.11 26.54
N SER A 56 -8.39 -13.26 26.94
CA SER A 56 -9.36 -12.66 26.02
C SER A 56 -8.71 -11.80 24.93
N ARG A 57 -7.60 -11.12 25.25
CA ARG A 57 -6.81 -10.38 24.26
C ARG A 57 -6.10 -11.32 23.30
N SER A 58 -5.52 -12.41 23.81
CA SER A 58 -4.86 -13.44 23.01
C SER A 58 -5.84 -14.10 22.04
N GLU A 59 -7.02 -14.49 22.52
CA GLU A 59 -8.09 -15.08 21.71
C GLU A 59 -8.58 -14.11 20.62
N LYS A 60 -8.81 -12.84 20.96
CA LYS A 60 -9.19 -11.83 19.96
C LYS A 60 -8.09 -11.56 18.93
N LEU A 61 -6.82 -11.57 19.35
CA LEU A 61 -5.69 -11.40 18.43
C LEU A 61 -5.51 -12.61 17.52
N ASP A 62 -5.78 -13.82 18.02
CA ASP A 62 -5.79 -15.03 17.21
C ASP A 62 -6.98 -15.06 16.24
N GLU A 63 -8.17 -14.63 16.68
CA GLU A 63 -9.36 -14.49 15.81
C GLU A 63 -9.13 -13.44 14.72
N ILE A 64 -8.54 -12.28 15.06
CA ILE A 64 -8.12 -11.26 14.09
C ILE A 64 -7.02 -11.79 13.17
N GLY A 65 -6.04 -12.52 13.70
CA GLY A 65 -4.96 -13.16 12.93
C GLY A 65 -5.52 -14.16 11.91
N ASN A 66 -6.44 -15.02 12.35
CA ASN A 66 -7.15 -15.99 11.52
C ASN A 66 -8.07 -15.30 10.49
N ALA A 67 -8.73 -14.20 10.85
CA ALA A 67 -9.53 -13.40 9.92
C ALA A 67 -8.67 -12.72 8.84
N ILE A 68 -7.54 -12.12 9.22
CA ILE A 68 -6.56 -11.53 8.30
C ILE A 68 -5.92 -12.61 7.41
N GLN A 69 -5.65 -13.80 7.96
CA GLN A 69 -5.10 -14.92 7.19
C GLN A 69 -6.13 -15.48 6.19
N LYS A 70 -7.42 -15.47 6.52
CA LYS A 70 -8.51 -15.74 5.57
C LYS A 70 -8.68 -14.65 4.51
N GLU A 71 -8.32 -13.40 4.83
CA GLU A 71 -8.39 -12.27 3.89
C GLU A 71 -7.20 -12.23 2.91
N LYS A 72 -6.10 -12.94 3.21
CA LYS A 72 -5.13 -13.37 2.19
C LYS A 72 -5.72 -14.46 1.31
N ARG A 73 -6.88 -14.19 0.69
CA ARG A 73 -7.27 -14.90 -0.52
C ARG A 73 -6.17 -14.62 -1.52
N LYS A 74 -5.33 -15.63 -1.76
CA LYS A 74 -4.46 -15.63 -2.93
C LYS A 74 -5.36 -15.25 -4.10
N ILE A 75 -5.10 -14.09 -4.71
CA ILE A 75 -5.67 -13.79 -6.02
C ILE A 75 -4.91 -14.72 -6.95
N GLU A 76 -5.34 -15.99 -6.96
CA GLU A 76 -4.93 -16.93 -7.97
C GLU A 76 -5.58 -16.40 -9.24
N PHE A 77 -4.81 -15.63 -10.01
CA PHE A 77 -5.15 -15.31 -11.38
C PHE A 77 -5.14 -16.62 -12.15
N THR A 78 -6.21 -17.39 -12.03
CA THR A 78 -6.43 -18.57 -12.87
C THR A 78 -6.63 -18.02 -14.28
N PRO A 79 -5.75 -18.34 -15.25
CA PRO A 79 -5.82 -17.78 -16.60
C PRO A 79 -7.08 -18.22 -17.36
N THR A 80 -7.87 -19.14 -16.80
CA THR A 80 -9.18 -19.59 -17.28
C THR A 80 -10.36 -18.77 -16.73
N SER A 81 -10.12 -17.81 -15.82
CA SER A 81 -11.16 -16.92 -15.30
C SER A 81 -11.68 -16.00 -16.40
N MET A 82 -13.01 -15.81 -16.44
CA MET A 82 -13.68 -14.94 -17.41
C MET A 82 -13.12 -13.51 -17.44
N GLN A 83 -12.63 -13.02 -16.29
CA GLN A 83 -11.99 -11.70 -16.17
C GLN A 83 -10.65 -11.63 -16.90
N ALA A 84 -9.84 -12.70 -16.84
CA ALA A 84 -8.56 -12.76 -17.55
C ALA A 84 -8.76 -12.73 -19.06
N LEU A 85 -9.78 -13.45 -19.56
CA LEU A 85 -10.16 -13.42 -20.98
C LEU A 85 -10.60 -12.02 -21.42
N ILE A 86 -11.45 -11.34 -20.65
CA ILE A 86 -11.89 -9.97 -20.96
C ILE A 86 -10.68 -9.02 -21.07
N ILE A 87 -9.72 -9.11 -20.14
CA ILE A 87 -8.51 -8.28 -20.18
C ILE A 87 -7.70 -8.57 -21.45
N ILE A 88 -7.47 -9.84 -21.80
CA ILE A 88 -6.72 -10.23 -23.00
C ILE A 88 -7.42 -9.72 -24.27
N PHE A 89 -8.73 -9.92 -24.40
CA PHE A 89 -9.49 -9.41 -25.55
C PHE A 89 -9.50 -7.89 -25.62
N SER A 90 -9.56 -7.19 -24.47
CA SER A 90 -9.50 -5.73 -24.44
C SER A 90 -8.14 -5.21 -24.91
N LEU A 91 -7.04 -5.87 -24.52
CA LEU A 91 -5.70 -5.55 -24.99
C LEU A 91 -5.56 -5.80 -26.48
N LEU A 92 -6.09 -6.92 -26.98
CA LEU A 92 -6.08 -7.23 -28.41
C LEU A 92 -6.86 -6.19 -29.22
N ALA A 93 -8.06 -5.83 -28.75
CA ALA A 93 -8.90 -4.81 -29.40
C ALA A 93 -8.21 -3.44 -29.42
N LEU A 94 -7.53 -3.07 -28.32
CA LEU A 94 -6.76 -1.84 -28.23
C LEU A 94 -5.59 -1.83 -29.22
N LEU A 95 -4.86 -2.94 -29.34
CA LEU A 95 -3.76 -3.08 -30.31
C LEU A 95 -4.26 -2.95 -31.76
N VAL A 96 -5.39 -3.58 -32.09
CA VAL A 96 -6.01 -3.46 -33.43
C VAL A 96 -6.42 -2.02 -33.70
N THR A 97 -7.07 -1.37 -32.74
CA THR A 97 -7.53 0.02 -32.87
C THR A 97 -6.36 0.97 -33.07
N LEU A 98 -5.30 0.84 -32.27
CA LEU A 98 -4.07 1.61 -32.44
C LEU A 98 -3.39 1.33 -33.78
N SER A 99 -3.39 0.09 -34.24
CA SER A 99 -2.81 -0.27 -35.55
C SER A 99 -3.56 0.41 -36.69
N VAL A 100 -4.90 0.38 -36.66
CA VAL A 100 -5.75 1.08 -37.64
C VAL A 100 -5.51 2.59 -37.58
N TRP A 101 -5.43 3.16 -36.37
CA TRP A 101 -5.15 4.57 -36.18
C TRP A 101 -3.79 4.99 -36.77
N ILE A 102 -2.72 4.25 -36.47
CA ILE A 102 -1.39 4.50 -37.01
C ILE A 102 -1.40 4.38 -38.54
N ASN A 103 -2.09 3.38 -39.10
CA ASN A 103 -2.21 3.22 -40.53
C ASN A 103 -2.95 4.39 -41.19
N SER A 104 -4.03 4.88 -40.57
CA SER A 104 -4.74 6.09 -41.02
C SER A 104 -3.81 7.30 -41.03
N LEU A 105 -3.02 7.50 -39.97
CA LEU A 105 -2.03 8.58 -39.91
C LEU A 105 -0.97 8.44 -41.02
N ARG A 106 -0.47 7.22 -41.26
CA ARG A 106 0.49 6.96 -42.34
C ARG A 106 -0.08 7.27 -43.72
N ASN A 107 -1.34 6.94 -43.95
CA ASN A 107 -2.03 7.26 -45.21
C ASN A 107 -2.12 8.78 -45.39
N GLN A 108 -2.56 9.52 -44.36
CA GLN A 108 -2.61 10.99 -44.42
C GLN A 108 -1.23 11.61 -44.72
N ILE A 109 -0.17 11.12 -44.05
CA ILE A 109 1.20 11.59 -44.31
C ILE A 109 1.64 11.28 -45.76
N SER A 110 1.29 10.10 -46.28
CA SER A 110 1.56 9.74 -47.67
C SER A 110 0.84 10.68 -48.63
N ASP A 111 -0.42 11.06 -48.33
CA ASP A 111 -1.20 11.95 -49.17
C ASP A 111 -0.60 13.36 -49.20
N TYR A 112 -0.13 13.87 -48.05
CA TYR A 112 0.61 15.14 -48.00
C TYR A 112 1.91 15.08 -48.82
N SER A 113 2.67 13.98 -48.72
CA SER A 113 3.91 13.80 -49.49
C SER A 113 3.64 13.69 -51.00
N ASP A 114 2.57 13.01 -51.38
CA ASP A 114 2.19 12.84 -52.77
C ASP A 114 1.66 14.17 -53.35
N ASN A 115 0.99 15.01 -52.56
CA ASN A 115 0.58 16.36 -52.96
C ASN A 115 1.77 17.31 -53.17
N ASP A 116 2.77 17.29 -52.28
CA ASP A 116 4.03 18.03 -52.50
C ASP A 116 4.71 17.57 -53.80
N LEU A 117 4.76 16.26 -54.04
CA LEU A 117 5.36 15.70 -55.24
C LEU A 117 4.63 16.14 -56.53
N LYS A 118 3.30 16.17 -56.51
CA LYS A 118 2.48 16.70 -57.62
C LYS A 118 2.80 18.16 -57.90
N TYR A 119 2.85 18.98 -56.85
CA TYR A 119 3.15 20.41 -56.99
C TYR A 119 4.52 20.65 -57.63
N ARG A 120 5.56 19.96 -57.13
CA ARG A 120 6.91 20.06 -57.70
C ARG A 120 6.97 19.57 -59.14
N TYR A 121 6.26 18.48 -59.46
CA TYR A 121 6.21 17.96 -60.82
C TYR A 121 5.55 18.95 -61.79
N ILE A 122 4.45 19.58 -61.38
CA ILE A 122 3.78 20.64 -62.15
C ILE A 122 4.72 21.83 -62.38
N GLN A 123 5.49 22.23 -61.36
CA GLN A 123 6.51 23.28 -61.52
C GLN A 123 7.62 22.90 -62.51
N MET A 124 8.05 21.64 -62.50
CA MET A 124 9.07 21.13 -63.43
C MET A 124 8.62 21.08 -64.89
N LEU A 125 7.33 20.89 -65.14
CA LEU A 125 6.76 20.92 -66.50
C LEU A 125 6.80 22.33 -67.10
N GLY A 126 6.78 23.38 -66.28
CA GLY A 126 6.87 24.78 -66.71
C GLY A 126 5.61 25.31 -67.41
N GLN A 127 5.22 24.71 -68.53
CA GLN A 127 3.93 24.94 -69.21
C GLN A 127 3.11 23.65 -69.15
N VAL A 128 1.97 23.72 -68.47
CA VAL A 128 1.13 22.55 -68.23
C VAL A 128 0.09 22.43 -69.34
N MET A 129 0.16 21.36 -70.14
CA MET A 129 -0.91 21.01 -71.07
C MET A 129 -2.01 20.18 -70.39
N PRO A 130 -3.26 20.20 -70.88
CA PRO A 130 -4.34 19.39 -70.32
C PRO A 130 -4.05 17.89 -70.30
N GLU A 131 -3.26 17.41 -71.27
CA GLU A 131 -2.81 16.02 -71.38
C GLU A 131 -1.80 15.62 -70.28
N ASP A 132 -0.95 16.56 -69.84
CA ASP A 132 0.00 16.34 -68.74
C ASP A 132 -0.75 16.21 -67.41
N LEU A 133 -1.75 17.07 -67.20
CA LEU A 133 -2.65 17.00 -66.04
C LEU A 133 -3.40 15.67 -65.99
N ALA A 134 -3.98 15.23 -67.12
CA ALA A 134 -4.67 13.94 -67.22
C ALA A 134 -3.74 12.76 -66.90
N THR A 135 -2.46 12.85 -67.31
CA THR A 135 -1.46 11.83 -67.03
C THR A 135 -1.10 11.78 -65.54
N ILE A 136 -0.95 12.94 -64.88
CA ILE A 136 -0.70 13.05 -63.43
C ILE A 136 -1.88 12.50 -62.64
N ASP A 137 -3.10 12.90 -62.98
CA ASP A 137 -4.30 12.39 -62.30
C ASP A 137 -4.45 10.88 -62.48
N THR A 138 -4.06 10.35 -63.63
CA THR A 138 -4.03 8.90 -63.84
C THR A 138 -3.01 8.22 -62.91
N ILE A 139 -1.79 8.76 -62.76
CA ILE A 139 -0.73 8.16 -61.93
C ILE A 139 -1.08 8.20 -60.43
N PHE A 140 -1.77 9.23 -59.96
CA PHE A 140 -2.01 9.42 -58.51
C PHE A 140 -3.43 9.09 -58.05
N TYR A 141 -4.45 9.25 -58.91
CA TYR A 141 -5.86 9.05 -58.55
C TYR A 141 -6.49 7.85 -59.26
N PHE A 142 -6.54 7.83 -60.59
CA PHE A 142 -7.32 6.82 -61.32
C PHE A 142 -6.65 5.43 -61.36
N ASN A 143 -5.33 5.38 -61.51
CA ASN A 143 -4.57 4.13 -61.51
C ASN A 143 -3.26 4.35 -60.74
N ARG A 144 -3.36 4.36 -59.41
CA ARG A 144 -2.24 4.69 -58.52
C ARG A 144 -1.05 3.76 -58.74
N ASP A 145 -0.05 4.22 -59.47
CA ASP A 145 1.14 3.44 -59.80
C ASP A 145 2.31 3.84 -58.90
N SER A 146 2.52 3.05 -57.85
CA SER A 146 3.59 3.27 -56.87
C SER A 146 5.00 3.25 -57.48
N LYS A 147 5.22 2.53 -58.59
CA LYS A 147 6.52 2.51 -59.29
C LYS A 147 6.76 3.84 -60.00
N ARG A 148 5.74 4.36 -60.71
CA ARG A 148 5.81 5.66 -61.39
C ARG A 148 5.93 6.81 -60.39
N ILE A 149 5.16 6.79 -59.30
CA ILE A 149 5.28 7.80 -58.22
C ILE A 149 6.71 7.80 -57.63
N LYS A 150 7.30 6.63 -57.42
CA LYS A 150 8.70 6.53 -56.94
C LYS A 150 9.70 7.05 -57.96
N ALA A 151 9.48 6.83 -59.24
CA ALA A 151 10.30 7.37 -60.32
C ALA A 151 10.22 8.91 -60.36
N LEU A 152 9.02 9.48 -60.28
CA LEU A 152 8.80 10.93 -60.18
C LEU A 152 9.51 11.52 -58.95
N ARG A 153 9.43 10.85 -57.80
CA ARG A 153 10.14 11.29 -56.57
C ARG A 153 11.66 11.29 -56.72
N LYS A 154 12.22 10.44 -57.59
CA LYS A 154 13.66 10.42 -57.89
C LYS A 154 14.05 11.52 -58.88
N GLN A 155 13.21 11.77 -59.89
CA GLN A 155 13.41 12.82 -60.89
C GLN A 155 13.32 14.22 -60.26
N ASN A 156 12.31 14.44 -59.41
CA ASN A 156 12.06 15.70 -58.71
C ASN A 156 13.07 16.05 -57.61
N ARG A 157 14.00 15.12 -57.29
CA ARG A 157 15.07 15.36 -56.31
C ARG A 157 16.25 16.13 -56.92
N ASN A 158 16.33 16.19 -58.24
CA ASN A 158 17.45 16.78 -58.99
C ASN A 158 17.14 18.18 -59.55
N PHE A 159 15.98 18.75 -59.20
CA PHE A 159 15.52 20.09 -59.58
C PHE A 159 15.33 20.95 -58.33
#